data_AF-A0A7Y9FHP7-F1
#
_entry.id   AF-A0A7Y9FHP7-F1
#
_cell.length_a   1.000
_cell.length_b   1.000
_cell.length_c   1.000
_cell.angle_alpha   90.00
_cell.angle_beta   90.00
_cell.angle_gamma   90.00
#
_symmetry.space_group_name_H-M   'P 1'
#
loop_
_entity.id
_entity.type
_entity.pdbx_description
1 polymer ?
#
loop_
_entity_poly.entity_id
_entity_poly.type
_entity_poly.pdbx_seq_one_letter_code
_entity_poly.pdbx_strand_id
1 'polypeptide(L)'
;MSSESKRAPRSRMTGTQRREQLLDVSRRLFAEKGFDTTSVEEIASRAGVSKPVVYEHFGGKEGVYAVVVDREIQALTGALTGALEAGGHPKVMVERSALALLSYIEASEDGFRILVRDSPVAQATGTFSSLIGDVATQVEHLLGNQFKKQGLDPRTAPIYAQMLVGMVALTGQWWLDARSPKKQEVAAHLVNLAWNGLSAIERRPSLDPDGERHARRSSRSVDDE
;
A
#
# COMPACT_ATOMS: atom_id res chain seq x y z
N MET A 1 28.94 -53.95 9.74
CA MET A 1 28.67 -53.31 8.44
C MET A 1 28.23 -51.88 8.72
N SER A 2 29.16 -50.93 8.70
CA SER A 2 28.88 -49.52 8.99
C SER A 2 28.47 -48.83 7.70
N SER A 3 27.21 -48.38 7.62
CA SER A 3 26.74 -47.59 6.48
C SER A 3 27.18 -46.13 6.63
N GLU A 4 28.20 -45.76 5.87
CA GLU A 4 28.65 -44.38 5.75
C GLU A 4 27.69 -43.62 4.81
N SER A 5 26.82 -42.79 5.40
CA SER A 5 25.89 -41.93 4.66
C SER A 5 26.67 -40.82 3.96
N LYS A 6 26.97 -40.97 2.67
CA LYS A 6 27.52 -39.92 1.80
C LYS A 6 26.64 -38.66 1.88
N ARG A 7 27.12 -37.63 2.58
CA ARG A 7 26.54 -36.28 2.52
C ARG A 7 26.63 -35.78 1.08
N ALA A 8 25.47 -35.51 0.47
CA ALA A 8 25.38 -34.88 -0.85
C ALA A 8 26.17 -33.55 -0.86
N PRO A 9 26.88 -33.23 -1.95
CA PRO A 9 27.65 -31.99 -2.03
C PRO A 9 26.71 -30.78 -1.90
N ARG A 10 26.99 -29.89 -0.94
CA ARG A 10 26.26 -28.63 -0.78
C ARG A 10 26.46 -27.82 -2.06
N SER A 11 25.44 -27.77 -2.92
CA SER A 11 25.45 -26.96 -4.14
C SER A 11 25.86 -25.53 -3.79
N ARG A 12 26.93 -25.03 -4.42
CA ARG A 12 27.38 -23.63 -4.23
C ARG A 12 26.31 -22.73 -4.82
N MET A 13 25.73 -21.85 -4.00
CA MET A 13 24.77 -20.86 -4.47
C MET A 13 25.38 -20.01 -5.59
N THR A 14 24.58 -19.74 -6.62
CA THR A 14 24.97 -18.83 -7.72
C THR A 14 25.01 -17.38 -7.22
N GLY A 15 25.67 -16.48 -7.96
CA GLY A 15 25.69 -15.05 -7.65
C GLY A 15 24.29 -14.43 -7.56
N THR A 16 23.36 -14.86 -8.42
CA THR A 16 21.95 -14.42 -8.37
C THR A 16 21.24 -14.92 -7.11
N GLN A 17 21.40 -16.20 -6.75
CA GLN A 17 20.82 -16.74 -5.50
C GLN A 17 21.38 -16.02 -4.27
N ARG A 18 22.66 -15.64 -4.32
CA ARG A 18 23.31 -14.86 -3.26
C ARG A 18 22.71 -13.47 -3.13
N ARG A 19 22.52 -12.79 -4.26
CA ARG A 19 21.90 -11.46 -4.32
C ARG A 19 20.49 -11.49 -3.74
N GLU A 20 19.66 -12.45 -4.12
CA GLU A 20 18.30 -12.61 -3.57
C GLU A 20 18.31 -12.88 -2.06
N GLN A 21 19.20 -13.76 -1.59
CA GLN A 21 19.33 -14.02 -0.15
C GLN A 21 19.69 -12.74 0.63
N LEU A 22 20.60 -11.92 0.08
CA LEU A 22 20.97 -10.65 0.70
C LEU A 22 19.80 -9.67 0.75
N LEU A 23 18.99 -9.60 -0.31
CA LEU A 23 17.78 -8.77 -0.33
C LEU A 23 16.77 -9.23 0.72
N ASP A 24 16.50 -10.53 0.81
CA ASP A 24 15.54 -11.08 1.76
C ASP A 24 15.96 -10.83 3.22
N VAL A 25 17.24 -11.05 3.53
CA VAL A 25 17.80 -10.79 4.87
C VAL A 25 17.74 -9.31 5.21
N SER A 26 18.10 -8.46 4.25
CA SER A 26 18.14 -7.00 4.47
C SER A 26 16.74 -6.43 4.63
N ARG A 27 15.76 -6.89 3.85
CA ARG A 27 14.36 -6.51 4.00
C ARG A 27 13.86 -6.77 5.42
N ARG A 28 14.09 -7.98 5.95
CA ARG A 28 13.69 -8.31 7.33
C ARG A 28 14.36 -7.39 8.35
N LEU A 29 15.67 -7.17 8.23
CA LEU A 29 16.41 -6.29 9.14
C LEU A 29 15.91 -4.84 9.09
N PHE A 30 15.67 -4.29 7.90
CA PHE A 30 15.12 -2.94 7.75
C PHE A 30 13.69 -2.82 8.28
N ALA A 31 12.86 -3.84 8.10
CA ALA A 31 11.52 -3.87 8.70
C ALA A 31 11.57 -3.97 10.23
N GLU A 32 12.44 -4.82 10.79
CA GLU A 32 12.61 -5.00 12.23
C GLU A 32 13.15 -3.71 12.90
N LYS A 33 14.25 -3.15 12.37
CA LYS A 33 15.07 -2.14 13.07
C LYS A 33 15.08 -0.76 12.43
N GLY A 34 14.67 -0.65 11.17
CA GLY A 34 14.81 0.57 10.38
C GLY A 34 16.18 0.70 9.72
N PHE A 35 16.29 1.68 8.83
CA PHE A 35 17.50 1.94 8.03
C PHE A 35 18.69 2.37 8.89
N ASP A 36 18.49 3.30 9.83
CA ASP A 36 19.58 3.91 10.59
C ASP A 36 20.27 2.92 11.53
N THR A 37 19.49 2.04 12.17
CA THR A 37 20.00 1.05 13.14
C THR A 37 20.61 -0.18 12.48
N THR A 38 20.26 -0.46 11.21
CA THR A 38 20.82 -1.61 10.48
C THR A 38 22.23 -1.29 9.98
N SER A 39 23.14 -2.26 10.05
CA SER A 39 24.53 -2.15 9.56
C SER A 39 24.87 -3.20 8.50
N VAL A 40 25.88 -2.93 7.66
CA VAL A 40 26.36 -3.88 6.64
C VAL A 40 26.95 -5.14 7.30
N GLU A 41 27.60 -4.95 8.45
CA GLU A 41 28.09 -5.99 9.35
C GLU A 41 26.98 -6.98 9.70
N GLU A 42 25.83 -6.46 10.13
CA GLU A 42 24.69 -7.27 10.56
C GLU A 42 24.05 -7.99 9.38
N ILE A 43 23.89 -7.31 8.24
CA ILE A 43 23.39 -7.91 7.00
C ILE A 43 24.28 -9.09 6.58
N ALA A 44 25.61 -8.87 6.53
CA ALA A 44 26.57 -9.88 6.14
C ALA A 44 26.54 -11.08 7.09
N SER A 45 26.55 -10.80 8.40
CA SER A 45 26.47 -11.83 9.45
C SER A 45 25.20 -12.68 9.32
N ARG A 46 24.03 -12.04 9.21
CA ARG A 46 22.74 -12.75 9.15
C ARG A 46 22.54 -13.48 7.82
N ALA A 47 23.18 -13.04 6.74
CA ALA A 47 23.21 -13.76 5.47
C ALA A 47 24.29 -14.85 5.39
N GLY A 48 25.20 -14.94 6.37
CA GLY A 48 26.30 -15.90 6.39
C GLY A 48 27.35 -15.62 5.31
N VAL A 49 27.63 -14.34 5.04
CA VAL A 49 28.62 -13.87 4.06
C VAL A 49 29.62 -12.90 4.70
N SER A 50 30.70 -12.58 4.02
CA SER A 50 31.62 -11.51 4.44
C SER A 50 31.13 -10.13 3.98
N LYS A 51 31.52 -9.06 4.68
CA LYS A 51 31.13 -7.68 4.32
C LYS A 51 31.47 -7.32 2.86
N PRO A 52 32.64 -7.67 2.30
CA PRO A 52 32.96 -7.35 0.91
C PRO A 52 31.92 -7.86 -0.10
N VAL A 53 31.25 -8.99 0.18
CA VAL A 53 30.19 -9.53 -0.69
C VAL A 53 28.98 -8.59 -0.76
N VAL A 54 28.62 -7.95 0.34
CA VAL A 54 27.52 -6.97 0.36
C VAL A 54 27.90 -5.73 -0.45
N TYR A 55 29.12 -5.23 -0.29
CA TYR A 55 29.63 -4.10 -1.07
C TYR A 55 29.75 -4.42 -2.55
N GLU A 56 30.18 -5.63 -2.92
CA GLU A 56 30.27 -6.07 -4.32
C GLU A 56 28.90 -6.07 -5.01
N HIS A 57 27.86 -6.54 -4.31
CA HIS A 57 26.53 -6.63 -4.92
C HIS A 57 25.74 -5.31 -4.91
N PHE A 58 25.96 -4.45 -3.92
CA PHE A 58 25.06 -3.32 -3.66
C PHE A 58 25.77 -2.00 -3.32
N GLY A 59 27.10 -1.99 -3.21
CA GLY A 59 27.85 -0.77 -2.88
C GLY A 59 27.71 -0.28 -1.43
N GLY A 60 26.99 -1.00 -0.56
CA GLY A 60 26.79 -0.63 0.84
C GLY A 60 25.34 -0.74 1.29
N LYS A 61 25.03 -0.21 2.47
CA LYS A 61 23.69 -0.29 3.08
C LYS A 61 22.65 0.47 2.26
N GLU A 62 23.01 1.66 1.80
CA GLU A 62 22.19 2.58 1.01
C GLU A 62 21.72 1.91 -0.27
N GLY A 63 22.63 1.25 -0.99
CA GLY A 63 22.29 0.55 -2.23
C GLY A 63 21.44 -0.69 -2.01
N VAL A 64 21.66 -1.46 -0.93
CA VAL A 64 20.77 -2.58 -0.60
C VAL A 64 19.37 -2.05 -0.28
N TYR A 65 19.28 -0.99 0.54
CA TYR A 65 18.01 -0.39 0.93
C TYR A 65 17.24 0.15 -0.28
N ALA A 66 17.92 0.87 -1.17
CA ALA A 66 17.34 1.39 -2.40
C ALA A 66 16.72 0.27 -3.27
N VAL A 67 17.43 -0.86 -3.44
CA VAL A 67 16.92 -2.00 -4.21
C VAL A 67 15.73 -2.66 -3.52
N VAL A 68 15.74 -2.75 -2.18
CA VAL A 68 14.58 -3.27 -1.42
C VAL A 68 13.36 -2.35 -1.61
N VAL A 69 13.53 -1.04 -1.41
CA VAL A 69 12.43 -0.06 -1.58
C VAL A 69 11.88 -0.08 -2.99
N ASP A 70 12.74 -0.04 -4.01
CA ASP A 70 12.33 -0.08 -5.42
C ASP A 70 11.50 -1.35 -5.72
N ARG A 71 11.93 -2.52 -5.26
CA ARG A 71 11.19 -3.77 -5.43
C ARG A 71 9.82 -3.75 -4.77
N GLU A 72 9.73 -3.21 -3.56
CA GLU A 72 8.46 -3.15 -2.82
C GLU A 72 7.51 -2.09 -3.41
N ILE A 73 8.02 -0.95 -3.88
CA ILE A 73 7.26 0.04 -4.65
C ILE A 73 6.71 -0.59 -5.93
N GLN A 74 7.56 -1.26 -6.72
CA GLN A 74 7.13 -1.90 -7.97
C GLN A 74 6.04 -2.96 -7.72
N ALA A 75 6.18 -3.76 -6.67
CA ALA A 75 5.20 -4.76 -6.29
C ALA A 75 3.85 -4.14 -5.91
N LEU A 76 3.86 -3.11 -5.05
CA LEU A 76 2.65 -2.43 -4.61
C LEU A 76 1.98 -1.65 -5.75
N THR A 77 2.75 -0.86 -6.51
CA THR A 77 2.25 -0.12 -7.67
C THR A 77 1.68 -1.07 -8.71
N GLY A 78 2.36 -2.16 -9.04
CA GLY A 78 1.85 -3.16 -9.98
C GLY A 78 0.50 -3.74 -9.55
N ALA A 79 0.33 -4.02 -8.25
CA ALA A 79 -0.93 -4.52 -7.71
C ALA A 79 -2.06 -3.48 -7.79
N LEU A 80 -1.79 -2.22 -7.43
CA LEU A 80 -2.79 -1.14 -7.42
C LEU A 80 -3.16 -0.70 -8.83
N THR A 81 -2.17 -0.47 -9.69
CA THR A 81 -2.38 -0.07 -11.09
C THR A 81 -3.12 -1.17 -11.85
N GLY A 82 -2.74 -2.44 -11.69
CA GLY A 82 -3.46 -3.56 -12.31
C GLY A 82 -4.93 -3.66 -11.85
N ALA A 83 -5.22 -3.35 -10.59
CA ALA A 83 -6.59 -3.31 -10.08
C ALA A 83 -7.43 -2.17 -10.72
N LEU A 84 -6.82 -1.01 -10.97
CA LEU A 84 -7.47 0.14 -11.60
C LEU A 84 -7.64 -0.04 -13.13
N GLU A 85 -6.61 -0.53 -13.82
CA GLU A 85 -6.59 -0.69 -15.27
C GLU A 85 -7.52 -1.79 -15.78
N ALA A 86 -7.83 -2.79 -14.95
CA ALA A 86 -8.82 -3.81 -15.27
C ALA A 86 -10.23 -3.22 -15.55
N GLY A 87 -10.47 -1.97 -15.13
CA GLY A 87 -11.68 -1.22 -15.44
C GLY A 87 -12.96 -1.85 -14.89
N GLY A 88 -14.09 -1.36 -15.40
CA GLY A 88 -15.42 -1.81 -15.02
C GLY A 88 -16.15 -0.81 -14.12
N HIS A 89 -17.14 -1.31 -13.39
CA HIS A 89 -17.99 -0.47 -12.54
C HIS A 89 -17.17 0.17 -11.40
N PRO A 90 -17.35 1.48 -11.06
CA PRO A 90 -16.52 2.16 -10.07
C PRO A 90 -16.44 1.47 -8.70
N LYS A 91 -17.55 0.91 -8.22
CA LYS A 91 -17.57 0.10 -6.98
C LYS A 91 -16.58 -1.06 -7.03
N VAL A 92 -16.51 -1.76 -8.17
CA VAL A 92 -15.63 -2.92 -8.36
C VAL A 92 -14.18 -2.50 -8.42
N MET A 93 -13.87 -1.33 -8.99
CA MET A 93 -12.51 -0.79 -8.98
C MET A 93 -12.05 -0.52 -7.53
N VAL A 94 -12.87 0.15 -6.72
CA VAL A 94 -12.56 0.39 -5.29
C VAL A 94 -12.36 -0.92 -4.53
N GLU A 95 -13.21 -1.92 -4.77
CA GLU A 95 -13.11 -3.25 -4.15
C GLU A 95 -11.79 -3.95 -4.51
N ARG A 96 -11.42 -3.95 -5.79
CA ARG A 96 -10.16 -4.55 -6.24
C ARG A 96 -8.95 -3.82 -5.68
N SER A 97 -8.96 -2.48 -5.67
CA SER A 97 -7.85 -1.69 -5.12
C SER A 97 -7.68 -1.90 -3.61
N ALA A 98 -8.78 -1.95 -2.85
CA ALA A 98 -8.73 -2.23 -1.42
C ALA A 98 -8.19 -3.65 -1.15
N LEU A 99 -8.68 -4.66 -1.89
CA LEU A 99 -8.19 -6.03 -1.76
C LEU A 99 -6.73 -6.19 -2.22
N ALA A 100 -6.30 -5.45 -3.24
CA ALA A 100 -4.92 -5.47 -3.73
C ALA A 100 -3.96 -4.94 -2.66
N LEU A 101 -4.25 -3.78 -2.05
CA LEU A 101 -3.45 -3.24 -0.96
C LEU A 101 -3.39 -4.21 0.22
N LEU A 102 -4.56 -4.67 0.71
CA LEU A 102 -4.60 -5.55 1.88
C LEU A 102 -3.95 -6.91 1.62
N SER A 103 -4.03 -7.44 0.40
CA SER A 103 -3.35 -8.68 0.03
C SER A 103 -1.84 -8.49 -0.08
N TYR A 104 -1.36 -7.34 -0.57
CA TYR A 104 0.06 -7.00 -0.52
C TYR A 104 0.56 -6.92 0.93
N ILE A 105 -0.18 -6.23 1.82
CA ILE A 105 0.17 -6.11 3.24
C ILE A 105 0.22 -7.46 3.96
N GLU A 106 -0.65 -8.40 3.58
CA GLU A 106 -0.65 -9.78 4.10
C GLU A 106 0.53 -10.60 3.56
N ALA A 107 0.88 -10.44 2.28
CA ALA A 107 1.95 -11.19 1.65
C ALA A 107 3.36 -10.66 1.95
N SER A 108 3.51 -9.35 2.18
CA SER A 108 4.78 -8.65 2.34
C SER A 108 4.69 -7.62 3.48
N GLU A 109 4.50 -8.09 4.72
CA GLU A 109 4.42 -7.18 5.87
C GLU A 109 5.68 -6.34 6.04
N ASP A 110 6.84 -6.98 5.93
CA ASP A 110 8.15 -6.33 6.05
C ASP A 110 8.34 -5.28 4.95
N GLY A 111 7.91 -5.60 3.73
CA GLY A 111 7.93 -4.67 2.61
C GLY A 111 7.09 -3.43 2.89
N PHE A 112 5.83 -3.62 3.30
CA PHE A 112 4.95 -2.50 3.61
C PHE A 112 5.46 -1.67 4.81
N ARG A 113 6.01 -2.30 5.87
CA ARG A 113 6.65 -1.60 7.00
C ARG A 113 7.81 -0.71 6.56
N ILE A 114 8.59 -1.15 5.58
CA ILE A 114 9.68 -0.34 5.02
C ILE A 114 9.13 0.84 4.23
N LEU A 115 8.10 0.62 3.42
CA LEU A 115 7.52 1.68 2.59
C LEU A 115 6.91 2.82 3.42
N VAL A 116 6.21 2.50 4.51
CA VAL A 116 5.57 3.51 5.38
C VAL A 116 6.54 4.22 6.32
N ARG A 117 7.79 3.74 6.44
CA ARG A 117 8.82 4.40 7.23
C ARG A 117 9.55 5.45 6.39
N ASP A 118 9.61 6.66 6.90
CA ASP A 118 10.45 7.70 6.30
C ASP A 118 11.94 7.37 6.47
N SER A 119 12.70 7.51 5.38
CA SER A 119 14.16 7.50 5.42
C SER A 119 14.74 8.42 4.34
N PRO A 120 15.94 9.00 4.56
CA PRO A 120 16.57 9.87 3.56
C PRO A 120 16.80 9.17 2.21
N VAL A 121 17.10 7.88 2.23
CA VAL A 121 17.30 7.09 1.00
C VAL A 121 15.98 6.86 0.27
N ALA A 122 14.89 6.56 1.00
CA ALA A 122 13.56 6.42 0.40
C ALA A 122 13.10 7.72 -0.28
N GLN A 123 13.41 8.89 0.28
CA GLN A 123 13.07 10.16 -0.38
C GLN A 123 13.70 10.32 -1.77
N ALA A 124 14.88 9.72 -2.01
CA ALA A 124 15.54 9.77 -3.31
C ALA A 124 15.04 8.71 -4.31
N THR A 125 14.55 7.56 -3.82
CA THR A 125 14.11 6.44 -4.67
C THR A 125 12.60 6.33 -4.84
N GLY A 126 11.82 7.06 -4.03
CA GLY A 126 10.36 6.99 -3.96
C GLY A 126 9.88 6.59 -2.56
N THR A 127 8.77 7.20 -2.13
CA THR A 127 8.16 6.98 -0.81
C THR A 127 6.74 6.44 -0.95
N PHE A 128 6.20 5.89 0.12
CA PHE A 128 4.78 5.54 0.15
C PHE A 128 3.87 6.75 -0.10
N SER A 129 4.25 7.92 0.41
CA SER A 129 3.52 9.18 0.18
C SER A 129 3.50 9.61 -1.29
N SER A 130 4.62 9.45 -2.01
CA SER A 130 4.63 9.75 -3.46
C SER A 130 3.79 8.75 -4.24
N LEU A 131 3.85 7.46 -3.88
CA LEU A 131 3.01 6.43 -4.50
C LEU A 131 1.51 6.72 -4.29
N ILE A 132 1.11 7.13 -3.08
CA ILE A 132 -0.26 7.58 -2.81
C ILE A 132 -0.66 8.74 -3.72
N GLY A 133 0.23 9.72 -3.90
CA GLY A 133 0.00 10.86 -4.79
C GLY A 133 -0.21 10.45 -6.25
N ASP A 134 0.59 9.51 -6.75
CA ASP A 134 0.48 8.99 -8.11
C ASP A 134 -0.84 8.24 -8.32
N VAL A 135 -1.21 7.38 -7.36
CA VAL A 135 -2.49 6.66 -7.37
C VAL A 135 -3.68 7.63 -7.28
N ALA A 136 -3.59 8.68 -6.44
CA ALA A 136 -4.63 9.71 -6.35
C ALA A 136 -4.80 10.47 -7.67
N THR A 137 -3.71 10.77 -8.37
CA THR A 137 -3.75 11.40 -9.70
C THR A 137 -4.46 10.49 -10.72
N GLN A 138 -4.18 9.19 -10.71
CA GLN A 138 -4.87 8.23 -11.59
C GLN A 138 -6.38 8.15 -11.26
N VAL A 139 -6.74 8.10 -9.97
CA VAL A 139 -8.14 8.08 -9.52
C VAL A 139 -8.87 9.38 -9.85
N GLU A 140 -8.20 10.53 -9.76
CA GLU A 140 -8.74 11.84 -10.17
C GLU A 140 -9.21 11.83 -11.62
N HIS A 141 -8.39 11.31 -12.55
CA HIS A 141 -8.77 11.21 -13.95
C HIS A 141 -10.01 10.35 -14.17
N LEU A 142 -10.14 9.24 -13.43
CA LEU A 142 -11.32 8.38 -13.49
C LEU A 142 -12.56 9.08 -12.94
N LEU A 143 -12.44 9.74 -11.79
CA LEU A 143 -13.54 10.46 -11.15
C LEU A 143 -13.99 11.67 -11.95
N GLY A 144 -13.07 12.46 -12.53
CA GLY A 144 -13.41 13.61 -13.35
C GLY A 144 -14.27 13.23 -14.56
N ASN A 145 -13.93 12.12 -15.21
CA ASN A 145 -14.75 11.56 -16.29
C ASN A 145 -16.14 11.12 -15.82
N GLN A 146 -16.23 10.49 -14.64
CA GLN A 146 -17.50 10.05 -14.08
C GLN A 146 -18.37 11.23 -13.62
N PHE A 147 -17.79 12.22 -12.97
CA PHE A 147 -18.48 13.42 -12.49
C PHE A 147 -19.09 14.19 -13.65
N LYS A 148 -18.35 14.36 -14.75
CA LYS A 148 -18.87 14.97 -15.98
C LYS A 148 -20.10 14.24 -16.51
N LYS A 149 -20.09 12.89 -16.51
CA LYS A 149 -21.24 12.07 -16.96
C LYS A 149 -22.46 12.20 -16.04
N GLN A 150 -22.25 12.41 -14.75
CA GLN A 150 -23.32 12.54 -13.75
C GLN A 150 -23.79 13.99 -13.52
N GLY A 151 -23.19 14.97 -14.21
CA GLY A 151 -23.50 16.39 -14.04
C GLY A 151 -22.97 16.98 -12.73
N LEU A 152 -21.92 16.38 -12.15
CA LEU A 152 -21.14 16.89 -11.03
C LEU A 152 -19.96 17.74 -11.54
N ASP A 153 -19.43 18.65 -10.71
CA ASP A 153 -18.30 19.51 -11.08
C ASP A 153 -16.98 18.71 -11.09
N PRO A 154 -16.34 18.48 -12.26
CA PRO A 154 -15.11 17.71 -12.34
C PRO A 154 -13.93 18.35 -11.61
N ARG A 155 -13.97 19.66 -11.34
CA ARG A 155 -12.91 20.37 -10.58
C ARG A 155 -12.83 19.94 -9.13
N THR A 156 -13.85 19.26 -8.64
CA THR A 156 -13.85 18.66 -7.29
C THR A 156 -13.28 17.24 -7.28
N ALA A 157 -13.10 16.58 -8.43
CA ALA A 157 -12.53 15.23 -8.50
C ALA A 157 -11.18 15.05 -7.75
N PRO A 158 -10.24 16.02 -7.75
CA PRO A 158 -8.97 15.87 -7.03
C PRO A 158 -9.17 15.62 -5.53
N ILE A 159 -10.06 16.37 -4.87
CA ILE A 159 -10.29 16.24 -3.43
C ILE A 159 -10.99 14.91 -3.09
N TYR A 160 -11.90 14.42 -3.94
CA TYR A 160 -12.52 13.11 -3.74
C TYR A 160 -11.53 11.96 -3.98
N ALA A 161 -10.64 12.09 -4.96
CA ALA A 161 -9.58 11.11 -5.19
C ALA A 161 -8.66 11.00 -3.95
N GLN A 162 -8.24 12.15 -3.39
CA GLN A 162 -7.46 12.19 -2.16
C GLN A 162 -8.18 11.52 -0.98
N MET A 163 -9.48 11.80 -0.79
CA MET A 163 -10.27 11.17 0.27
C MET A 163 -10.35 9.65 0.12
N LEU A 164 -10.59 9.14 -1.09
CA LEU A 164 -10.71 7.71 -1.35
C LEU A 164 -9.38 6.97 -1.19
N VAL A 165 -8.32 7.51 -1.80
CA VAL A 165 -6.99 6.90 -1.71
C VAL A 165 -6.48 6.96 -0.28
N GLY A 166 -6.64 8.10 0.41
CA GLY A 166 -6.29 8.24 1.82
C GLY A 166 -7.06 7.26 2.71
N MET A 167 -8.37 7.09 2.49
CA MET A 167 -9.19 6.13 3.23
C MET A 167 -8.65 4.70 3.10
N VAL A 168 -8.31 4.26 1.88
CA VAL A 168 -7.75 2.92 1.64
C VAL A 168 -6.34 2.79 2.22
N ALA A 169 -5.46 3.76 1.96
CA ALA A 169 -4.07 3.72 2.39
C ALA A 169 -3.92 3.76 3.92
N LEU A 170 -4.59 4.70 4.59
CA LEU A 170 -4.53 4.83 6.05
C LEU A 170 -5.18 3.64 6.77
N THR A 171 -6.26 3.10 6.22
CA THR A 171 -6.88 1.87 6.77
C THR A 171 -5.94 0.68 6.60
N GLY A 172 -5.27 0.56 5.46
CA GLY A 172 -4.24 -0.47 5.25
C GLY A 172 -3.10 -0.34 6.25
N GLN A 173 -2.61 0.88 6.47
CA GLN A 173 -1.57 1.16 7.45
C GLN A 173 -1.97 0.81 8.88
N TRP A 174 -3.20 1.15 9.29
CA TRP A 174 -3.73 0.71 10.58
C TRP A 174 -3.86 -0.82 10.67
N TRP A 175 -4.33 -1.46 9.60
CA TRP A 175 -4.57 -2.91 9.57
C TRP A 175 -3.27 -3.74 9.63
N LEU A 176 -2.15 -3.18 9.17
CA LEU A 176 -0.81 -3.77 9.27
C LEU A 176 -0.49 -4.24 10.70
N ASP A 177 -0.92 -3.47 11.71
CA ASP A 177 -0.69 -3.78 13.12
C ASP A 177 -1.90 -4.45 13.77
N ALA A 178 -3.12 -4.00 13.45
CA ALA A 178 -4.33 -4.50 14.08
C ALA A 178 -4.66 -5.97 13.72
N ARG A 179 -4.46 -6.37 12.46
CA ARG A 179 -4.71 -7.72 11.90
C ARG A 179 -6.10 -8.33 12.17
N SER A 180 -7.02 -7.53 12.67
CA SER A 180 -8.41 -7.87 12.94
C SER A 180 -9.26 -6.63 12.67
N PRO A 181 -10.38 -6.75 11.93
CA PRO A 181 -10.95 -7.98 11.36
C PRO A 181 -10.18 -8.52 10.13
N LYS A 182 -10.65 -9.61 9.51
CA LYS A 182 -10.01 -10.20 8.32
C LYS A 182 -10.03 -9.22 7.14
N LYS A 183 -9.07 -9.34 6.21
CA LYS A 183 -8.94 -8.40 5.08
C LYS A 183 -10.22 -8.25 4.24
N GLN A 184 -10.99 -9.33 4.03
CA GLN A 184 -12.24 -9.26 3.27
C GLN A 184 -13.30 -8.41 3.98
N GLU A 185 -13.34 -8.46 5.31
CA GLU A 185 -14.27 -7.68 6.12
C GLU A 185 -13.86 -6.20 6.12
N VAL A 186 -12.56 -5.92 6.30
CA VAL A 186 -12.00 -4.56 6.16
C VAL A 186 -12.32 -3.98 4.77
N ALA A 187 -12.07 -4.75 3.70
CA ALA A 187 -12.36 -4.35 2.33
C ALA A 187 -13.87 -4.10 2.13
N ALA A 188 -14.73 -4.97 2.64
CA ALA A 188 -16.19 -4.80 2.54
C ALA A 188 -16.65 -3.50 3.21
N HIS A 189 -16.15 -3.18 4.40
CA HIS A 189 -16.47 -1.93 5.08
C HIS A 189 -15.94 -0.69 4.36
N LEU A 190 -14.70 -0.75 3.84
CA LEU A 190 -14.12 0.32 3.02
C LEU A 190 -14.98 0.61 1.78
N VAL A 191 -15.30 -0.44 1.02
CA VAL A 191 -16.10 -0.33 -0.21
C VAL A 191 -17.50 0.16 0.12
N ASN A 192 -18.11 -0.32 1.20
CA ASN A 192 -19.43 0.11 1.63
C ASN A 192 -19.44 1.61 1.96
N LEU A 193 -18.47 2.11 2.73
CA LEU A 193 -18.37 3.52 3.07
C LEU A 193 -18.12 4.39 1.82
N ALA A 194 -17.12 4.03 1.01
CA ALA A 194 -16.78 4.76 -0.20
C ALA A 194 -17.93 4.78 -1.21
N TRP A 195 -18.57 3.64 -1.46
CA TRP A 195 -19.64 3.54 -2.45
C TRP A 195 -20.88 4.32 -2.01
N ASN A 196 -21.35 4.12 -0.78
CA ASN A 196 -22.54 4.84 -0.30
C ASN A 196 -22.27 6.35 -0.27
N GLY A 197 -21.09 6.78 0.17
CA GLY A 197 -20.69 8.19 0.15
C GLY A 197 -20.67 8.80 -1.25
N LEU A 198 -20.03 8.14 -2.22
CA LEU A 198 -19.96 8.64 -3.60
C LEU A 198 -21.31 8.59 -4.33
N SER A 199 -22.14 7.59 -4.04
CA SER A 199 -23.44 7.41 -4.71
C SER A 199 -24.47 8.48 -4.32
N ALA A 200 -24.30 9.12 -3.16
CA ALA A 200 -25.21 10.10 -2.60
C ALA A 200 -24.66 11.54 -2.66
N ILE A 201 -23.65 11.82 -3.50
CA ILE A 201 -23.05 13.15 -3.62
C ILE A 201 -24.09 14.18 -4.05
N GLU A 202 -24.21 15.24 -3.24
CA GLU A 202 -24.96 16.44 -3.62
C GLU A 202 -24.20 17.25 -4.67
N ARG A 203 -24.91 17.84 -5.64
CA ARG A 203 -24.28 18.67 -6.69
C ARG A 203 -23.54 19.89 -6.13
N ARG A 204 -23.99 20.41 -4.98
CA ARG A 204 -23.44 21.56 -4.28
C ARG A 204 -23.50 21.30 -2.78
N PRO A 205 -22.56 20.52 -2.22
CA PRO A 205 -22.56 20.25 -0.80
C PRO A 205 -22.35 21.57 -0.05
N SER A 206 -23.11 21.78 1.02
CA SER A 206 -22.99 22.92 1.91
C SER A 206 -22.94 22.46 3.35
N LEU A 207 -22.09 23.07 4.17
CA LEU A 207 -22.18 22.90 5.62
C LEU A 207 -23.50 23.53 6.09
N ASP A 208 -24.23 22.81 6.94
CA ASP A 208 -25.40 23.35 7.64
C ASP A 208 -24.90 23.97 8.96
N PRO A 209 -24.77 25.31 9.06
CA PRO A 209 -24.18 25.95 10.24
C PRO A 209 -25.01 25.75 11.52
N ASP A 210 -26.31 25.47 11.39
CA ASP A 210 -27.26 25.40 12.51
C ASP A 210 -27.99 24.05 12.64
N GLY A 211 -27.74 23.10 11.72
CA GLY A 211 -28.36 21.75 11.72
C GLY A 211 -29.86 21.74 11.37
N GLU A 212 -30.41 22.86 10.90
CA GLU A 212 -31.86 23.04 10.70
C GLU A 212 -32.44 22.20 9.56
N ARG A 213 -31.64 21.78 8.57
CA ARG A 213 -32.16 20.98 7.43
C ARG A 213 -32.65 19.60 7.85
N HIS A 214 -32.14 19.04 8.94
CA HIS A 214 -32.60 17.76 9.47
C HIS A 214 -33.84 17.90 10.36
N ALA A 215 -33.98 19.02 11.09
CA ALA A 215 -35.14 19.29 11.94
C ALA A 215 -36.45 19.51 11.13
N ARG A 216 -36.37 20.02 9.90
CA ARG A 216 -37.55 20.23 9.03
C ARG A 216 -38.05 18.98 8.31
N ARG A 217 -37.27 17.89 8.27
CA ARG A 217 -37.70 16.62 7.66
C ARG A 217 -38.39 15.68 8.65
N SER A 218 -38.03 15.72 9.94
CA SER A 218 -38.66 14.91 10.99
C SER A 218 -40.00 15.46 11.48
N SER A 219 -40.26 16.75 11.30
CA SER A 219 -41.51 17.42 11.70
C SER A 219 -42.66 17.27 10.70
N ARG A 220 -42.36 16.88 9.44
CA ARG A 220 -43.39 16.67 8.40
C ARG A 220 -44.02 15.28 8.39
N SER A 221 -43.57 14.36 9.24
CA SER A 221 -44.09 12.99 9.32
C SER A 221 -44.99 12.75 10.54
N VAL A 222 -45.32 13.80 11.31
CA VAL A 222 -46.15 13.69 12.52
C VAL A 222 -47.54 14.34 12.36
N ASP A 223 -47.79 15.05 11.26
CA ASP A 223 -49.05 15.78 11.03
C ASP A 223 -50.03 15.09 10.05
N ASP A 224 -49.74 13.84 9.63
CA ASP A 224 -50.64 13.00 8.81
C ASP A 224 -50.98 11.69 9.56
N GLU A 225 -51.70 11.82 10.69
CA GLU A 225 -52.49 10.75 11.34
C GLU A 225 -53.73 11.36 12.00
#